data_AF-A0A527J2X6-F1
#
_entry.id   AF-A0A527J2X6-F1
#
_cell.length_a   1.000
_cell.length_b   1.000
_cell.length_c   1.000
_cell.angle_alpha   90.00
_cell.angle_beta   90.00
_cell.angle_gamma   90.00
#
_symmetry.space_group_name_H-M   'P 1'
#
loop_
_entity.id
_entity.type
_entity.pdbx_description
1 polymer ?
#
loop_
_entity_poly.entity_id
_entity_poly.type
_entity_poly.pdbx_seq_one_letter_code
_entity_poly.pdbx_strand_id
1 'polypeptide(L)'
;MKMGKRKSRSRPGGDLPVVQGNRPKAIALAALHLSEALLLELEASEILTAREIRGVLKDAATTLRNAATQVDNRSCMVASEMVEAIRESFKKSKA
;
A
#
# COMPACT_ATOMS: atom_id res chain seq x y z
N MET A 1 61.78 18.10 -0.43
CA MET A 1 61.05 17.65 0.77
C MET A 1 59.79 16.91 0.32
N LYS A 2 59.68 15.62 0.65
CA LYS A 2 58.42 14.84 0.54
C LYS A 2 57.47 15.27 1.67
N MET A 3 56.22 14.84 1.57
CA MET A 3 55.09 14.87 2.54
C MET A 3 54.06 15.98 2.24
N GLY A 4 52.79 15.71 1.95
CA GLY A 4 52.06 14.46 1.89
C GLY A 4 50.75 14.66 1.10
N LYS A 5 50.44 13.68 0.24
CA LYS A 5 49.13 13.64 -0.44
C LYS A 5 48.06 13.44 0.64
N ARG A 6 47.23 14.47 0.87
CA ARG A 6 46.02 14.34 1.69
C ARG A 6 45.14 13.27 1.04
N LYS A 7 45.06 12.09 1.67
CA LYS A 7 44.02 11.08 1.38
C LYS A 7 42.68 11.76 1.63
N SER A 8 42.00 12.21 0.59
CA SER A 8 40.58 12.48 0.66
C SER A 8 39.92 11.16 1.02
N ARG A 9 39.35 11.09 2.22
CA ARG A 9 38.46 10.00 2.60
C ARG A 9 37.27 10.09 1.65
N SER A 10 37.24 9.21 0.65
CA SER A 10 36.02 8.83 -0.02
C SER A 10 35.06 8.37 1.06
N ARG A 11 34.07 9.21 1.39
CA ARG A 11 32.87 8.75 2.08
C ARG A 11 32.34 7.57 1.25
N PRO A 12 32.00 6.43 1.85
CA PRO A 12 31.15 5.48 1.14
C PRO A 12 29.85 6.24 0.91
N GLY A 13 29.68 6.79 -0.29
CA GLY A 13 28.37 7.16 -0.78
C GLY A 13 27.60 5.86 -0.73
N GLY A 14 26.71 5.76 0.26
CA GLY A 14 25.81 4.64 0.35
C GLY A 14 25.02 4.63 -0.93
N ASP A 15 25.39 3.74 -1.84
CA ASP A 15 24.52 3.22 -2.88
C ASP A 15 23.37 2.51 -2.17
N LEU A 16 22.49 3.29 -1.52
CA LEU A 16 21.12 2.88 -1.38
C LEU A 16 20.59 2.92 -2.80
N PRO A 17 20.30 1.76 -3.40
CA PRO A 17 19.83 1.72 -4.77
C PRO A 17 18.59 2.59 -4.85
N VAL A 18 18.34 3.10 -6.05
CA VAL A 18 17.17 3.90 -6.44
C VAL A 18 15.88 3.08 -6.22
N VAL A 19 15.52 2.84 -4.97
CA VAL A 19 14.32 2.10 -4.53
C VAL A 19 13.16 3.08 -4.32
N GLN A 20 13.40 4.38 -4.47
CA GLN A 20 12.36 5.40 -4.32
C GLN A 20 11.24 5.29 -5.36
N GLY A 21 11.50 4.74 -6.55
CA GLY A 21 10.49 4.59 -7.61
C GLY A 21 9.41 3.54 -7.32
N ASN A 22 9.75 2.47 -6.57
CA ASN A 22 8.81 1.39 -6.23
C ASN A 22 8.33 1.43 -4.78
N ARG A 23 8.91 2.29 -3.93
CA ARG A 23 8.56 2.40 -2.51
C ARG A 23 7.07 2.71 -2.29
N PRO A 24 6.43 3.64 -3.02
CA PRO A 24 4.99 3.92 -2.85
C PRO A 24 4.12 2.70 -3.18
N LYS A 25 4.47 1.95 -4.24
CA LYS A 25 3.75 0.73 -4.62
C LYS A 25 3.91 -0.38 -3.59
N ALA A 26 5.13 -0.58 -3.08
CA ALA A 26 5.40 -1.57 -2.04
C ALA A 26 4.67 -1.24 -0.74
N ILE A 27 4.63 0.04 -0.35
CA ILE A 27 3.87 0.50 0.83
C ILE A 27 2.37 0.29 0.61
N ALA A 28 1.83 0.63 -0.56
CA ALA A 28 0.43 0.42 -0.89
C ALA A 28 0.06 -1.08 -0.86
N LEU A 29 0.88 -1.94 -1.45
CA LEU A 29 0.69 -3.39 -1.41
C LEU A 29 0.73 -3.94 0.03
N ALA A 30 1.70 -3.49 0.84
CA ALA A 30 1.78 -3.90 2.24
C ALA A 30 0.54 -3.45 3.04
N ALA A 31 0.09 -2.21 2.86
CA ALA A 31 -1.11 -1.69 3.49
C ALA A 31 -2.37 -2.47 3.08
N LEU A 32 -2.46 -2.87 1.81
CA LEU A 32 -3.54 -3.70 1.29
C LEU A 32 -3.55 -5.09 1.94
N HIS A 33 -2.39 -5.76 2.00
CA HIS A 33 -2.27 -7.08 2.63
C HIS A 33 -2.60 -7.04 4.13
N LEU A 34 -2.16 -6.00 4.84
CA LEU A 34 -2.52 -5.82 6.26
C LEU A 34 -4.01 -5.60 6.44
N SER A 35 -4.64 -4.83 5.54
CA SER A 35 -6.08 -4.58 5.58
C SER A 35 -6.89 -5.85 5.32
N GLU A 36 -6.47 -6.67 4.35
CA GLU A 36 -7.09 -7.97 4.07
C GLU A 36 -6.96 -8.93 5.25
N ALA A 37 -5.76 -9.08 5.82
CA ALA A 37 -5.51 -9.94 6.97
C ALA A 37 -6.36 -9.53 8.19
N LEU A 38 -6.44 -8.23 8.47
CA LEU A 38 -7.26 -7.71 9.56
C LEU A 38 -8.75 -7.99 9.34
N LEU A 39 -9.26 -7.80 8.13
CA LEU A 39 -10.68 -8.08 7.83
C LEU A 39 -11.03 -9.55 8.01
N LEU A 40 -10.11 -10.46 7.65
CA LEU A 40 -10.28 -11.90 7.87
C LEU A 40 -10.25 -12.25 9.37
N GLU A 41 -9.39 -11.62 10.16
CA GLU A 41 -9.33 -11.82 11.61
C GLU A 41 -10.59 -11.31 12.32
N LEU A 42 -11.10 -10.14 11.91
CA LEU A 42 -12.36 -9.59 12.42
C LEU A 42 -13.57 -10.47 12.07
N GLU A 43 -13.56 -11.10 10.91
CA GLU A 43 -14.57 -12.09 10.53
C GLU A 43 -14.48 -13.35 11.39
N ALA A 44 -13.27 -13.89 11.55
CA ALA A 44 -13.03 -15.10 12.34
C ALA A 44 -13.35 -14.90 13.83
N SER A 45 -13.23 -13.66 14.31
CA SER A 45 -13.62 -13.25 15.67
C SER A 45 -15.12 -12.95 15.82
N GLU A 46 -15.93 -13.16 14.76
CA GLU A 46 -17.36 -12.85 14.70
C GLU A 46 -17.71 -11.39 15.00
N ILE A 47 -16.74 -10.47 14.88
CA ILE A 47 -16.91 -9.03 15.10
C ILE A 47 -17.58 -8.40 13.89
N LEU A 48 -17.18 -8.80 12.69
CA LEU A 48 -17.78 -8.35 11.43
C LEU A 48 -18.28 -9.54 10.62
N THR A 49 -19.49 -9.42 10.10
CA THR A 49 -20.00 -10.36 9.12
C THR A 49 -19.34 -10.14 7.75
N ALA A 50 -19.32 -11.19 6.93
CA ALA A 50 -18.87 -11.09 5.54
C ALA A 50 -19.63 -10.00 4.74
N ARG A 51 -20.87 -9.68 5.11
CA ARG A 51 -21.64 -8.60 4.48
C ARG A 51 -21.10 -7.23 4.86
N GLU A 52 -20.76 -7.02 6.13
CA GLU A 52 -20.19 -5.77 6.62
C GLU A 52 -18.81 -5.52 6.05
N ILE A 53 -17.96 -6.55 5.97
CA ILE A 53 -16.63 -6.46 5.33
C ILE A 53 -16.75 -6.01 3.87
N ARG A 54 -17.68 -6.60 3.10
CA ARG A 54 -17.96 -6.16 1.72
C ARG A 54 -18.48 -4.73 1.65
N GLY A 55 -19.19 -4.26 2.67
CA GLY A 55 -19.63 -2.88 2.81
C GLY A 55 -18.47 -1.93 3.04
N VAL A 56 -17.62 -2.22 4.04
CA VAL A 56 -16.43 -1.44 4.37
C VAL A 56 -15.50 -1.29 3.15
N LEU A 57 -15.24 -2.38 2.43
CA LEU A 57 -14.41 -2.33 1.23
C LEU A 57 -15.03 -1.47 0.11
N LYS A 58 -16.36 -1.53 -0.07
CA LYS A 58 -17.07 -0.69 -1.04
C LYS A 58 -16.96 0.80 -0.66
N ASP A 59 -17.13 1.11 0.62
CA ASP A 59 -17.09 2.49 1.13
C ASP A 59 -15.68 3.06 1.04
N ALA A 60 -14.66 2.25 1.32
CA ALA A 60 -13.26 2.62 1.11
C ALA A 60 -12.94 2.94 -0.36
N ALA A 61 -13.38 2.09 -1.30
CA ALA A 61 -13.21 2.34 -2.73
C ALA A 61 -13.96 3.60 -3.19
N THR A 62 -15.15 3.88 -2.63
CA THR A 62 -15.91 5.09 -2.93
C THR A 62 -15.20 6.34 -2.40
N THR A 63 -14.69 6.27 -1.16
CA THR A 63 -13.90 7.35 -0.54
C THR A 63 -12.67 7.68 -1.37
N LEU A 64 -11.94 6.67 -1.85
CA LEU A 64 -10.78 6.86 -2.70
C LEU A 64 -11.14 7.52 -4.03
N ARG A 65 -12.23 7.08 -4.69
CA ARG A 65 -12.74 7.75 -5.90
C ARG A 65 -13.12 9.21 -5.66
N ASN A 66 -13.77 9.51 -4.55
CA ASN A 66 -14.15 10.88 -4.21
C ASN A 66 -12.93 11.76 -3.90
N ALA A 67 -11.86 11.19 -3.33
CA ALA A 67 -10.61 11.89 -3.07
C ALA A 67 -9.78 12.16 -4.35
N ALA A 68 -10.06 11.45 -5.45
CA ALA A 68 -9.35 11.61 -6.72
C ALA A 68 -9.46 13.03 -7.31
N THR A 69 -10.52 13.77 -6.95
CA THR A 69 -10.70 15.17 -7.36
C THR A 69 -9.94 16.17 -6.49
N GLN A 70 -9.40 15.74 -5.34
CA GLN A 70 -8.83 16.62 -4.31
C GLN A 70 -7.32 16.43 -4.10
N VAL A 71 -6.77 15.25 -4.38
CA VAL A 71 -5.37 14.91 -4.04
C VAL A 71 -4.54 14.57 -5.27
N ASP A 72 -4.48 13.30 -5.65
CA ASP A 72 -3.85 12.81 -6.87
C ASP A 72 -4.79 11.80 -7.53
N ASN A 73 -5.37 12.20 -8.65
CA ASN A 73 -6.39 11.42 -9.35
C ASN A 73 -5.88 10.00 -9.65
N ARG A 74 -4.67 9.89 -10.21
CA ARG A 74 -4.14 8.60 -10.65
C ARG A 74 -3.93 7.64 -9.48
N SER A 75 -3.30 8.07 -8.40
CA SER A 75 -3.06 7.20 -7.24
C SER A 75 -4.35 6.82 -6.55
N CYS A 76 -5.30 7.75 -6.41
CA CYS A 76 -6.61 7.48 -5.83
C CYS A 76 -7.41 6.46 -6.63
N MET A 77 -7.41 6.57 -7.96
CA MET A 77 -8.09 5.60 -8.83
C MET A 77 -7.45 4.22 -8.75
N VAL A 78 -6.11 4.12 -8.83
CA VAL A 78 -5.40 2.84 -8.69
C VAL A 78 -5.68 2.20 -7.32
N ALA A 79 -5.63 2.97 -6.24
CA ALA A 79 -5.93 2.47 -4.90
C ALA A 79 -7.39 1.97 -4.80
N SER A 80 -8.35 2.69 -5.39
CA SER A 80 -9.75 2.26 -5.43
C SER A 80 -9.93 0.95 -6.18
N GLU A 81 -9.27 0.78 -7.32
CA GLU A 81 -9.32 -0.46 -8.12
C GLU A 81 -8.76 -1.65 -7.34
N MET A 82 -7.68 -1.45 -6.60
CA MET A 82 -7.09 -2.49 -5.76
C MET A 82 -8.04 -2.91 -4.62
N VAL A 83 -8.71 -1.95 -3.97
CA VAL A 83 -9.69 -2.25 -2.92
C VAL A 83 -10.91 -3.00 -3.47
N GLU A 84 -11.40 -2.64 -4.66
CA GLU A 84 -12.47 -3.40 -5.33
C GLU A 84 -12.02 -4.82 -5.72
N ALA A 85 -10.78 -5.00 -6.16
CA ALA A 85 -10.23 -6.32 -6.46
C ALA A 85 -10.20 -7.23 -5.21
N ILE A 86 -9.87 -6.69 -4.03
CA ILE A 86 -9.95 -7.41 -2.76
C ILE A 86 -11.40 -7.75 -2.45
N ARG A 87 -12.33 -6.80 -2.60
CA ARG A 87 -13.76 -7.04 -2.35
C ARG A 87 -14.32 -8.17 -3.20
N GLU A 88 -13.97 -8.23 -4.49
CA GLU A 88 -14.40 -9.29 -5.38
C GLU A 88 -13.70 -10.63 -5.07
N SER A 89 -12.42 -10.61 -4.68
CA SER A 89 -11.70 -11.81 -4.26
C SER A 89 -12.28 -12.40 -2.97
N PHE A 90 -12.56 -11.56 -1.98
CA PHE A 90 -13.24 -11.94 -0.75
C PHE A 90 -14.63 -12.52 -1.05
N LYS A 91 -15.41 -11.87 -1.92
CA LYS A 91 -16.71 -12.39 -2.35
C LYS A 91 -16.61 -13.78 -2.99
N LYS A 92 -15.60 -14.02 -3.84
CA LYS A 92 -15.37 -15.34 -4.46
C LYS A 92 -14.93 -16.41 -3.45
N SER A 93 -14.11 -16.04 -2.46
CA SER A 93 -13.65 -16.97 -1.42
C SER A 93 -14.76 -17.44 -0.47
N LYS A 94 -15.92 -16.78 -0.51
CA LYS A 94 -17.07 -17.02 0.37
C LYS A 94 -18.31 -17.52 -0.38
N ALA A 95 -18.19 -17.74 -1.70
CA ALA A 95 -19.23 -18.34 -2.55
C ALA A 95 -19.06 -19.87 -2.56
#